data_AF-A0A9E6EI75-F1
#
_entry.id   AF-A0A9E6EI75-F1
#
_cell.length_a   1.000
_cell.length_b   1.000
_cell.length_c   1.000
_cell.angle_alpha   90.00
_cell.angle_beta   90.00
_cell.angle_gamma   90.00
#
_symmetry.space_group_name_H-M   'P 1'
#
loop_
_entity.id
_entity.type
_entity.pdbx_description
1 polymer ?
#
loop_
_entity_poly.entity_id
_entity_poly.type
_entity_poly.pdbx_seq_one_letter_code
_entity_poly.pdbx_strand_id
1 'polypeptide(L)'
;MSQPVLPGRETRFRNELTAFLILTGILVLVNFISVRTFFRMDFSRAHAYSLAKVSKQYMRELQDPMTVKAFFTRNLPAPYNGNARYLRDLLDDYRAYSHGKFNFQFLDPADDPSLQKEATTLGVYQIQLTAIAKDKFEQKNGTMGLAIVYQDRKEVIPLIQDTNGLEYQITGAIKKLLQKETRVIGVTQGYGETGLTEGLENFRQMLAKNYEVLPVDLSQGGIPERVTTLLVAGPTKPMPLDALYRLDQFLRTGHNLAMLAPMLKADPRTTMQAQPVFSGLGRLLDAWGVTVQPNLVYDMQCQRISR
;
A
#
# COMPACT_ATOMS: atom_id res chain seq x y z
N MET A 1 -33.22 -33.25 76.39
CA MET A 1 -33.61 -32.69 75.08
C MET A 1 -33.11 -31.25 75.02
N SER A 2 -31.98 -31.03 74.35
CA SER A 2 -31.30 -29.74 74.24
C SER A 2 -31.79 -29.02 72.98
N GLN A 3 -32.45 -27.87 73.15
CA GLN A 3 -32.83 -27.00 72.03
C GLN A 3 -31.61 -26.19 71.55
N PRO A 4 -31.40 -26.02 70.23
CA PRO A 4 -30.35 -25.16 69.72
C PRO A 4 -30.74 -23.68 69.84
N VAL A 5 -29.84 -22.89 70.42
CA VAL A 5 -29.92 -21.42 70.47
C VAL A 5 -29.75 -20.89 69.05
N LEU A 6 -30.80 -20.28 68.50
CA LEU A 6 -30.73 -19.57 67.22
C LEU A 6 -29.89 -18.29 67.42
N PRO A 7 -28.89 -18.00 66.57
CA PRO A 7 -28.11 -16.77 66.68
C PRO A 7 -28.99 -15.55 66.46
N GLY A 8 -28.83 -14.56 67.33
CA GLY A 8 -29.67 -13.37 67.43
C GLY A 8 -29.75 -12.55 66.15
N ARG A 9 -30.96 -12.07 65.87
CA ARG A 9 -31.38 -11.26 64.71
C ARG A 9 -30.46 -10.05 64.43
N GLU A 10 -29.74 -9.56 65.44
CA GLU A 10 -28.78 -8.45 65.32
C GLU A 10 -27.50 -8.79 64.55
N THR A 11 -26.99 -10.02 64.65
CA THR A 11 -25.78 -10.43 63.91
C THR A 11 -26.02 -10.55 62.40
N ARG A 12 -27.25 -10.85 61.98
CA ARG A 12 -27.63 -10.97 60.57
C ARG A 12 -27.77 -9.59 59.91
N PHE A 13 -28.40 -8.64 60.60
CA PHE A 13 -28.55 -7.25 60.13
C PHE A 13 -27.21 -6.51 59.99
N ARG A 14 -26.28 -6.70 60.93
CA ARG A 14 -24.94 -6.10 60.84
C ARG A 14 -24.17 -6.60 59.62
N ASN A 15 -24.26 -7.89 59.30
CA ASN A 15 -23.60 -8.50 58.14
C ASN A 15 -24.23 -8.06 56.81
N GLU A 16 -25.55 -7.87 56.77
CA GLU A 16 -26.25 -7.34 55.59
C GLU A 16 -25.89 -5.86 55.35
N LEU A 17 -25.74 -5.06 56.42
CA LEU A 17 -25.32 -3.67 56.31
C LEU A 17 -23.86 -3.52 55.85
N THR A 18 -22.93 -4.33 56.38
CA THR A 18 -21.54 -4.33 55.89
C THR A 18 -21.45 -4.82 54.46
N ALA A 19 -22.19 -5.85 54.07
CA ALA A 19 -22.22 -6.32 52.69
C ALA A 19 -22.76 -5.25 51.74
N PHE A 20 -23.81 -4.53 52.14
CA PHE A 20 -24.36 -3.41 51.35
C PHE A 20 -23.34 -2.27 51.18
N LEU A 21 -22.68 -1.85 52.27
CA LEU A 21 -21.67 -0.79 52.23
C LEU A 21 -20.46 -1.18 51.36
N ILE A 22 -20.01 -2.43 51.43
CA ILE A 22 -18.93 -2.93 50.58
C ILE A 22 -19.35 -2.93 49.11
N LEU A 23 -20.57 -3.39 48.80
CA LEU A 23 -21.08 -3.43 47.43
C LEU A 23 -21.22 -2.02 46.84
N THR A 24 -21.75 -1.07 47.61
CA THR A 24 -21.83 0.34 47.21
C THR A 24 -20.44 0.93 47.02
N GLY A 25 -19.50 0.65 47.92
CA GLY A 25 -18.11 1.08 47.79
C GLY A 25 -17.43 0.56 46.52
N ILE A 26 -17.64 -0.71 46.19
CA ILE A 26 -17.13 -1.32 44.94
C ILE A 26 -17.77 -0.65 43.72
N LEU A 27 -19.08 -0.40 43.73
CA LEU A 27 -19.76 0.30 42.62
C LEU A 27 -19.22 1.70 42.40
N VAL A 28 -18.98 2.45 43.47
CA VAL A 28 -18.37 3.79 43.40
C VAL A 28 -16.94 3.71 42.89
N LEU A 29 -16.15 2.74 43.35
CA LEU A 29 -14.77 2.55 42.89
C LEU A 29 -14.71 2.17 41.41
N VAL A 30 -15.57 1.24 40.98
CA VAL A 30 -15.70 0.84 39.57
C VAL A 30 -16.15 2.02 38.72
N ASN A 31 -17.10 2.83 39.19
CA ASN A 31 -17.53 4.03 38.48
C ASN A 31 -16.39 5.05 38.38
N PHE A 32 -15.66 5.29 39.47
CA PHE A 32 -14.52 6.21 39.51
C PHE A 32 -13.37 5.78 38.59
N ILE A 33 -13.05 4.48 38.58
CA ILE A 33 -12.05 3.91 37.66
C ILE A 33 -12.57 3.97 36.21
N SER A 34 -13.86 3.71 35.97
CA SER A 34 -14.48 3.78 34.65
C SER A 34 -14.46 5.19 34.05
N VAL A 35 -14.60 6.22 34.88
CA VAL A 35 -14.53 7.63 34.44
C VAL A 35 -13.07 8.06 34.19
N ARG A 36 -12.10 7.56 34.96
CA ARG A 36 -10.70 8.00 34.88
C ARG A 36 -9.84 7.19 33.90
N THR A 37 -10.23 5.95 33.62
CA THR A 37 -9.54 5.05 32.71
C THR A 37 -10.48 4.72 31.56
N PHE A 38 -10.28 5.35 30.40
CA PHE A 38 -10.93 4.96 29.14
C PHE A 38 -10.41 3.58 28.70
N PHE A 39 -10.77 2.52 29.41
CA PHE A 39 -10.52 1.15 28.98
C PHE A 39 -11.65 0.77 28.02
N ARG A 40 -11.53 1.17 26.75
CA ARG A 40 -12.39 0.68 25.67
C ARG A 40 -12.05 -0.79 25.40
N MET A 41 -12.70 -1.72 26.11
CA MET A 41 -12.90 -3.07 25.58
C MET A 41 -13.99 -2.99 24.52
N ASP A 42 -13.57 -2.81 23.28
CA ASP A 42 -14.45 -2.79 22.12
C ASP A 42 -14.95 -4.22 21.85
N PHE A 43 -16.15 -4.54 22.34
CA PHE A 43 -16.88 -5.78 22.00
C PHE A 43 -17.79 -5.60 20.77
N SER A 44 -17.45 -4.68 19.87
CA SER A 44 -18.03 -4.68 18.53
C SER A 44 -17.26 -5.68 17.67
N ARG A 45 -17.95 -6.55 16.92
CA ARG A 45 -17.35 -7.42 15.88
C ARG A 45 -16.89 -6.56 14.69
N ALA A 46 -15.96 -5.64 14.91
CA ALA A 46 -15.52 -4.65 13.93
C ALA A 46 -14.24 -5.06 13.19
N HIS A 47 -14.05 -6.36 12.90
CA HIS A 47 -12.95 -6.81 12.04
C HIS A 47 -13.13 -6.43 10.56
N ALA A 48 -14.27 -5.85 10.17
CA ALA A 48 -14.50 -5.36 8.80
C ALA A 48 -13.98 -3.93 8.55
N TYR A 49 -13.68 -3.16 9.61
CA TYR A 49 -13.31 -1.72 9.50
C TYR A 49 -11.99 -1.38 10.20
N SER A 50 -11.18 -2.38 10.55
CA SER A 50 -9.87 -2.09 11.13
C SER A 50 -8.84 -1.95 10.02
N LEU A 51 -8.05 -0.87 10.05
CA LEU A 51 -6.88 -0.69 9.20
C LEU A 51 -6.04 -1.97 9.09
N ALA A 52 -5.50 -2.23 7.90
CA ALA A 52 -4.57 -3.32 7.67
C ALA A 52 -3.33 -3.19 8.57
N LYS A 53 -2.71 -4.34 8.89
CA LYS A 53 -1.54 -4.40 9.78
C LYS A 53 -0.40 -3.49 9.32
N VAL A 54 -0.20 -3.41 8.01
CA VAL A 54 0.82 -2.56 7.37
C VAL A 54 0.52 -1.08 7.56
N SER A 55 -0.73 -0.65 7.38
CA SER A 55 -1.18 0.73 7.59
C SER A 55 -0.95 1.17 9.03
N LYS A 56 -1.28 0.30 10.00
CA LYS A 56 -1.02 0.54 11.43
C LYS A 56 0.48 0.67 11.73
N GLN A 57 1.32 -0.14 11.10
CA GLN A 57 2.77 -0.08 11.30
C GLN A 57 3.31 1.29 10.86
N TYR A 58 2.97 1.76 9.66
CA TYR A 58 3.43 3.06 9.17
C TYR A 58 2.97 4.22 10.06
N MET A 59 1.74 4.18 10.60
CA MET A 59 1.28 5.22 11.54
C MET A 59 2.07 5.25 12.84
N ARG A 60 2.55 4.10 13.32
CA ARG A 60 3.40 4.04 14.52
C ARG A 60 4.82 4.53 14.26
N GLU A 61 5.31 4.38 13.03
CA GLU A 61 6.65 4.79 12.61
C GLU A 61 6.76 6.29 12.29
N LEU A 62 5.65 7.04 12.28
CA LEU A 62 5.65 8.48 12.06
C LEU A 62 6.58 9.20 13.04
N GLN A 63 7.57 9.92 12.51
CA GLN A 63 8.50 10.71 13.31
C GLN A 63 8.01 12.15 13.45
N ASP A 64 7.50 12.72 12.36
CA ASP A 64 7.02 14.11 12.27
C ASP A 64 5.50 14.20 12.03
N PRO A 65 4.90 15.40 12.13
CA PRO A 65 3.49 15.59 11.80
C PRO A 65 3.20 15.36 10.31
N MET A 66 2.20 14.53 10.02
CA MET A 66 1.62 14.30 8.70
C MET A 66 0.24 14.96 8.63
N THR A 67 -0.03 15.72 7.57
CA THR A 67 -1.33 16.39 7.37
C THR A 67 -1.97 15.95 6.06
N VAL A 68 -3.21 15.47 6.13
CA VAL A 68 -4.04 15.19 4.96
C VAL A 68 -5.01 16.34 4.72
N LYS A 69 -5.01 16.89 3.51
CA LYS A 69 -6.01 17.86 3.03
C LYS A 69 -6.94 17.16 2.05
N ALA A 70 -8.15 16.85 2.48
CA ALA A 70 -9.19 16.24 1.65
C ALA A 70 -10.08 17.34 1.05
N PHE A 71 -10.03 17.51 -0.27
CA PHE A 71 -10.85 18.47 -0.99
C PHE A 71 -12.11 17.77 -1.50
N PHE A 72 -13.24 18.03 -0.86
CA PHE A 72 -14.52 17.39 -1.13
C PHE A 72 -15.64 18.42 -1.21
N THR A 73 -16.24 18.53 -2.39
CA THR A 73 -17.46 19.33 -2.58
C THR A 73 -18.61 18.74 -1.77
N ARG A 74 -19.38 19.57 -1.07
CA ARG A 74 -20.59 19.11 -0.36
C ARG A 74 -21.70 18.70 -1.34
N ASN A 75 -22.55 17.77 -0.89
CA ASN A 75 -23.74 17.33 -1.63
C ASN A 75 -23.42 16.87 -3.06
N LEU A 76 -22.42 16.01 -3.20
CA LEU A 76 -22.14 15.30 -4.46
C LEU A 76 -23.31 14.38 -4.82
N PRO A 77 -23.64 14.22 -6.11
CA PRO A 77 -24.68 13.30 -6.54
C PRO A 77 -24.29 11.83 -6.28
N ALA A 78 -25.27 10.94 -6.27
CA ALA A 78 -25.01 9.51 -6.29
C ALA A 78 -24.19 9.12 -7.53
N PRO A 79 -23.24 8.17 -7.44
CA PRO A 79 -22.94 7.32 -6.27
C PRO A 79 -21.94 7.93 -5.26
N TYR A 80 -21.49 9.17 -5.44
CA TYR A 80 -20.35 9.75 -4.71
C TYR A 80 -20.70 10.38 -3.36
N ASN A 81 -22.00 10.51 -3.04
CA ASN A 81 -22.52 11.13 -1.83
C ASN A 81 -22.00 10.48 -0.52
N GLY A 82 -21.60 9.21 -0.56
CA GLY A 82 -21.04 8.48 0.59
C GLY A 82 -19.53 8.63 0.78
N ASN A 83 -18.77 8.97 -0.28
CA ASN A 83 -17.31 8.86 -0.29
C ASN A 83 -16.65 9.75 0.78
N ALA A 84 -17.17 10.96 0.99
CA ALA A 84 -16.63 11.89 1.99
C ALA A 84 -16.80 11.37 3.44
N ARG A 85 -17.88 10.63 3.72
CA ARG A 85 -18.09 10.03 5.04
C ARG A 85 -17.13 8.87 5.25
N TYR A 86 -17.09 7.95 4.29
CA TYR A 86 -16.17 6.80 4.34
C TYR A 86 -14.70 7.25 4.49
N LEU A 87 -14.26 8.24 3.72
CA LEU A 87 -12.90 8.76 3.82
C LEU A 87 -12.64 9.37 5.20
N ARG A 88 -13.61 10.07 5.80
CA ARG A 88 -13.45 10.65 7.14
C ARG A 88 -13.25 9.56 8.18
N ASP A 89 -14.10 8.53 8.16
CA ASP A 89 -14.01 7.40 9.07
C ASP A 89 -12.65 6.68 8.92
N LEU A 90 -12.21 6.46 7.68
CA LEU A 90 -10.91 5.88 7.38
C LEU A 90 -9.74 6.72 7.90
N LEU A 91 -9.76 8.05 7.69
CA LEU A 91 -8.71 8.96 8.19
C LEU A 91 -8.72 9.09 9.72
N ASP A 92 -9.89 8.96 10.35
CA ASP A 92 -10.01 8.87 11.81
C ASP A 92 -9.32 7.62 12.36
N ASP A 93 -9.43 6.49 11.66
CA ASP A 93 -8.67 5.28 12.02
C ASP A 93 -7.16 5.54 11.91
N TYR A 94 -6.67 6.16 10.84
CA TYR A 94 -5.24 6.49 10.71
C TYR A 94 -4.76 7.38 11.87
N ARG A 95 -5.55 8.40 12.21
CA ARG A 95 -5.28 9.30 13.35
C ARG A 95 -5.17 8.52 14.66
N ALA A 96 -6.05 7.56 14.92
CA ALA A 96 -6.06 6.78 16.14
C ALA A 96 -4.77 5.96 16.36
N TYR A 97 -4.11 5.50 15.29
CA TYR A 97 -2.86 4.73 15.38
C TYR A 97 -1.57 5.56 15.26
N SER A 98 -1.69 6.88 15.08
CA SER A 98 -0.56 7.79 14.79
C SER A 98 0.10 8.44 16.02
N HIS A 99 -0.41 8.18 17.23
CA HIS A 99 0.02 8.85 18.47
C HIS A 99 0.00 10.40 18.37
N GLY A 100 -1.01 10.95 17.69
CA GLY A 100 -1.20 12.41 17.55
C GLY A 100 -0.37 13.06 16.44
N LYS A 101 0.38 12.29 15.65
CA LYS A 101 1.20 12.81 14.55
C LYS A 101 0.47 12.88 13.21
N PHE A 102 -0.71 12.27 13.08
CA PHE A 102 -1.51 12.32 11.86
C PHE A 102 -2.73 13.22 12.05
N ASN A 103 -2.81 14.27 11.23
CA ASN A 103 -3.90 15.22 11.21
C ASN A 103 -4.57 15.24 9.84
N PHE A 104 -5.85 15.59 9.79
CA PHE A 104 -6.53 15.77 8.50
C PHE A 104 -7.56 16.89 8.55
N GLN A 105 -7.84 17.46 7.38
CA GLN A 105 -8.80 18.53 7.17
C GLN A 105 -9.69 18.21 5.98
N PHE A 106 -10.99 18.48 6.10
CA PHE A 106 -11.94 18.42 4.98
C PHE A 106 -12.25 19.84 4.53
N LEU A 107 -11.90 20.15 3.30
CA LEU A 107 -12.03 21.45 2.67
C LEU A 107 -13.05 21.33 1.54
N ASP A 108 -14.02 22.24 1.50
CA ASP A 108 -14.97 22.32 0.38
C ASP A 108 -14.55 23.45 -0.56
N PRO A 109 -13.97 23.14 -1.73
CA PRO A 109 -13.54 24.16 -2.68
C PRO A 109 -14.67 24.64 -3.60
N ALA A 110 -15.93 24.22 -3.44
CA ALA A 110 -16.99 24.54 -4.41
C ALA A 110 -17.15 26.05 -4.65
N ASP A 111 -17.18 26.84 -3.58
CA ASP A 111 -17.47 28.28 -3.63
C ASP A 111 -16.30 29.15 -3.09
N ASP A 112 -15.13 28.55 -2.86
CA ASP A 112 -13.95 29.24 -2.33
C ASP A 112 -12.79 29.22 -3.35
N PRO A 113 -12.53 30.34 -4.06
CA PRO A 113 -11.45 30.43 -5.05
C PRO A 113 -10.05 30.15 -4.46
N SER A 114 -9.84 30.45 -3.17
CA SER A 114 -8.56 30.19 -2.52
C SER A 114 -8.32 28.70 -2.32
N LEU A 115 -9.36 27.97 -1.88
CA LEU A 115 -9.32 26.51 -1.73
C LEU A 115 -9.26 25.80 -3.08
N GLN A 116 -9.90 26.32 -4.13
CA GLN A 116 -9.76 25.78 -5.50
C GLN A 116 -8.33 25.89 -6.01
N LYS A 117 -7.70 27.05 -5.82
CA LYS A 117 -6.31 27.28 -6.20
C LYS A 117 -5.37 26.38 -5.40
N GLU A 118 -5.61 26.23 -4.11
CA GLU A 118 -4.83 25.33 -3.25
C GLU A 118 -4.97 23.87 -3.70
N ALA A 119 -6.20 23.39 -3.92
CA ALA A 119 -6.47 22.04 -4.41
C ALA A 119 -5.70 21.76 -5.72
N THR A 120 -5.82 22.69 -6.68
CA THR A 120 -5.14 22.59 -7.98
C THR A 120 -3.62 22.59 -7.82
N THR A 121 -3.07 23.42 -6.93
CA THR A 121 -1.61 23.48 -6.64
C THR A 121 -1.11 22.18 -6.00
N LEU A 122 -1.96 21.53 -5.22
CA LEU A 122 -1.67 20.23 -4.61
C LEU A 122 -1.90 19.05 -5.57
N GLY A 123 -2.49 19.29 -6.76
CA GLY A 123 -2.74 18.29 -7.79
C GLY A 123 -4.11 17.64 -7.73
N VAL A 124 -5.06 18.25 -7.02
CA VAL A 124 -6.46 17.82 -6.95
C VAL A 124 -7.30 18.74 -7.84
N TYR A 125 -7.93 18.17 -8.87
CA TYR A 125 -8.63 18.93 -9.90
C TYR A 125 -10.15 18.77 -9.80
N GLN A 126 -10.87 19.79 -10.24
CA GLN A 126 -12.32 19.75 -10.36
C GLN A 126 -12.72 18.90 -11.57
N ILE A 127 -13.77 18.11 -11.42
CA ILE A 127 -14.33 17.26 -12.46
C ILE A 127 -15.81 17.58 -12.70
N GLN A 128 -16.29 17.29 -13.91
CA GLN A 128 -17.71 17.36 -14.25
C GLN A 128 -18.40 16.05 -13.86
N LEU A 129 -19.43 16.15 -13.04
CA LEU A 129 -20.25 15.03 -12.57
C LEU A 129 -21.63 15.14 -13.19
N THR A 130 -22.12 14.02 -13.72
CA THR A 130 -23.49 13.93 -14.19
C THR A 130 -24.40 13.53 -13.03
N ALA A 131 -25.34 14.41 -12.66
CA ALA A 131 -26.40 14.09 -11.72
C ALA A 131 -27.68 13.79 -12.50
N ILE A 132 -28.30 12.63 -12.23
CA ILE A 132 -29.67 12.33 -12.67
C ILE A 132 -30.59 12.76 -11.53
N ALA A 133 -31.18 13.94 -11.64
CA ALA A 133 -32.16 14.44 -10.68
C ALA A 133 -33.48 14.68 -11.42
N LYS A 134 -34.53 13.93 -11.03
CA LYS A 134 -35.92 14.12 -11.52
C LYS A 134 -36.01 14.22 -13.07
N ASP A 135 -35.47 13.23 -13.78
CA ASP A 135 -35.51 13.14 -15.25
C ASP A 135 -34.80 14.28 -16.03
N LYS A 136 -33.90 15.03 -15.37
CA LYS A 136 -33.00 15.98 -16.03
C LYS A 136 -31.55 15.58 -15.83
N PHE A 137 -30.78 15.67 -16.91
CA PHE A 137 -29.32 15.60 -16.88
C PHE A 137 -28.79 16.96 -16.44
N GLU A 138 -28.32 17.05 -15.20
CA GLU A 138 -27.62 18.23 -14.70
C GLU A 138 -26.13 17.93 -14.58
N GLN A 139 -25.29 18.71 -15.26
CA GLN A 139 -23.85 18.69 -15.05
C GLN A 139 -23.52 19.57 -13.85
N LYS A 140 -22.90 18.96 -12.84
CA LYS A 140 -22.41 19.66 -11.65
C LYS A 140 -20.91 19.49 -11.55
N ASN A 141 -20.19 20.57 -11.29
CA ASN A 141 -18.76 20.46 -11.02
C ASN A 141 -18.54 20.00 -9.57
N GLY A 142 -17.60 19.08 -9.37
CA GLY A 142 -17.25 18.56 -8.05
C GLY A 142 -15.76 18.32 -7.92
N THR A 143 -15.25 18.47 -6.70
CA THR A 143 -13.88 18.09 -6.34
C THR A 143 -13.94 16.98 -5.30
N MET A 144 -13.14 15.94 -5.47
CA MET A 144 -13.16 14.74 -4.62
C MET A 144 -11.80 14.04 -4.68
N GLY A 145 -10.82 14.62 -4.00
CA GLY A 145 -9.44 14.12 -3.94
C GLY A 145 -8.78 14.51 -2.63
N LEU A 146 -7.54 14.06 -2.42
CA LEU A 146 -6.77 14.42 -1.24
C LEU A 146 -5.29 14.59 -1.55
N ALA A 147 -4.64 15.41 -0.73
CA ALA A 147 -3.19 15.54 -0.70
C ALA A 147 -2.68 15.19 0.70
N ILE A 148 -1.60 14.43 0.76
CA ILE A 148 -0.90 14.04 2.00
C ILE A 148 0.42 14.79 2.01
N VAL A 149 0.66 15.56 3.07
CA VAL A 149 1.87 16.37 3.26
C VAL A 149 2.64 15.85 4.46
N TYR A 150 3.94 15.61 4.27
CA TYR A 150 4.85 15.15 5.32
C TYR A 150 6.22 15.80 5.10
N GLN A 151 6.65 16.64 6.05
CA GLN A 151 7.83 17.51 5.89
C GLN A 151 7.76 18.31 4.57
N ASP A 152 8.79 18.26 3.73
CA ASP A 152 8.85 18.93 2.42
C ASP A 152 8.26 18.11 1.27
N ARG A 153 7.72 16.91 1.56
CA ARG A 153 7.21 15.96 0.56
C ARG A 153 5.70 15.93 0.55
N LYS A 154 5.13 15.70 -0.64
CA LYS A 154 3.69 15.51 -0.83
C LYS A 154 3.39 14.36 -1.77
N GLU A 155 2.31 13.65 -1.47
CA GLU A 155 1.68 12.68 -2.37
C GLU A 155 0.21 13.07 -2.55
N VAL A 156 -0.33 12.83 -3.75
CA VAL A 156 -1.70 13.24 -4.10
C VAL A 156 -2.49 12.06 -4.63
N ILE A 157 -3.74 11.95 -4.19
CA ILE A 157 -4.76 11.14 -4.82
C ILE A 157 -5.70 12.13 -5.51
N PRO A 158 -5.51 12.36 -6.83
CA PRO A 158 -6.17 13.46 -7.53
C PRO A 158 -7.69 13.27 -7.61
N LEU A 159 -8.14 12.01 -7.56
CA LEU A 159 -9.56 11.67 -7.68
C LEU A 159 -9.91 10.38 -6.91
N ILE A 160 -11.01 10.42 -6.15
CA ILE A 160 -11.52 9.32 -5.33
C ILE A 160 -12.93 8.94 -5.80
N GLN A 161 -13.03 8.25 -6.93
CA GLN A 161 -14.32 7.88 -7.54
C GLN A 161 -15.11 6.88 -6.69
N ASP A 162 -14.43 5.96 -6.03
CA ASP A 162 -15.03 4.94 -5.17
C ASP A 162 -14.19 4.73 -3.90
N THR A 163 -14.73 3.93 -2.99
CA THR A 163 -14.12 3.61 -1.71
C THR A 163 -13.30 2.31 -1.76
N ASN A 164 -13.36 1.56 -2.87
CA ASN A 164 -12.72 0.26 -3.01
C ASN A 164 -11.21 0.44 -3.20
N GLY A 165 -10.42 -0.11 -2.27
CA GLY A 165 -8.96 0.03 -2.32
C GLY A 165 -8.45 1.43 -1.96
N LEU A 166 -9.32 2.33 -1.48
CA LEU A 166 -8.90 3.66 -1.03
C LEU A 166 -7.87 3.59 0.11
N GLU A 167 -8.04 2.65 1.05
CA GLU A 167 -7.04 2.39 2.09
C GLU A 167 -5.68 2.03 1.48
N TYR A 168 -5.65 1.16 0.47
CA TYR A 168 -4.42 0.74 -0.20
C TYR A 168 -3.73 1.93 -0.88
N GLN A 169 -4.50 2.80 -1.55
CA GLN A 169 -3.96 4.00 -2.18
C GLN A 169 -3.37 4.97 -1.15
N ILE A 170 -4.09 5.24 -0.05
CA ILE A 170 -3.63 6.12 1.03
C ILE A 170 -2.39 5.53 1.72
N THR A 171 -2.40 4.24 2.06
CA THR A 171 -1.24 3.54 2.64
C THR A 171 -0.05 3.56 1.70
N GLY A 172 -0.27 3.37 0.40
CA GLY A 172 0.78 3.48 -0.62
C GLY A 172 1.41 4.87 -0.65
N ALA A 173 0.61 5.92 -0.64
CA ALA A 173 1.08 7.31 -0.59
C ALA A 173 1.86 7.60 0.71
N ILE A 174 1.34 7.17 1.86
CA ILE A 174 2.02 7.31 3.15
C ILE A 174 3.36 6.59 3.13
N LYS A 175 3.41 5.35 2.63
CA LYS A 175 4.65 4.57 2.52
C LYS A 175 5.71 5.32 1.73
N LYS A 176 5.35 5.92 0.59
CA LYS A 176 6.29 6.73 -0.21
C LYS A 176 6.81 7.93 0.56
N LEU A 177 5.93 8.63 1.29
CA LEU A 177 6.30 9.77 2.12
C LEU A 177 7.20 9.41 3.30
N LEU A 178 7.14 8.17 3.79
CA LEU A 178 8.00 7.68 4.87
C LEU A 178 9.34 7.13 4.37
N GLN A 179 9.39 6.64 3.13
CA GLN A 179 10.63 6.16 2.54
C GLN A 179 11.60 7.34 2.34
N LYS A 180 12.76 7.28 3.00
CA LYS A 180 13.80 8.32 2.86
C LYS A 180 14.39 8.35 1.45
N GLU A 181 14.53 7.18 0.83
CA GLU A 181 15.10 7.03 -0.50
C GLU A 181 14.18 6.17 -1.39
N THR A 182 13.90 6.65 -2.59
CA THR A 182 13.21 5.87 -3.62
C THR A 182 14.15 4.76 -4.05
N ARG A 183 13.76 3.50 -3.83
CA ARG A 183 14.54 2.36 -4.30
C ARG A 183 14.60 2.38 -5.83
N VAL A 184 15.80 2.14 -6.35
CA VAL A 184 16.07 2.18 -7.79
C VAL A 184 16.21 0.76 -8.32
N ILE A 185 15.44 0.47 -9.37
CA ILE A 185 15.52 -0.77 -10.13
C ILE A 185 16.18 -0.47 -11.47
N GLY A 186 17.33 -1.08 -11.72
CA GLY A 186 17.97 -1.04 -13.02
C GLY A 186 17.49 -2.18 -13.91
N VAL A 187 17.22 -1.91 -15.18
CA VAL A 187 16.88 -2.92 -16.19
C VAL A 187 18.01 -2.99 -17.20
N THR A 188 18.62 -4.16 -17.34
CA THR A 188 19.83 -4.29 -18.15
C THR A 188 19.55 -4.21 -19.64
N GLN A 189 20.51 -3.65 -20.37
CA GLN A 189 20.51 -3.53 -21.82
C GLN A 189 21.94 -3.76 -22.36
N GLY A 190 22.04 -3.88 -23.69
CA GLY A 190 23.31 -4.02 -24.41
C GLY A 190 23.52 -5.40 -25.04
N TYR A 191 22.87 -6.44 -24.54
CA TYR A 191 23.04 -7.83 -24.97
C TYR A 191 21.73 -8.46 -25.49
N GLY A 192 20.84 -7.62 -26.04
CA GLY A 192 19.59 -8.07 -26.66
C GLY A 192 18.54 -8.50 -25.65
N GLU A 193 18.59 -7.96 -24.43
CA GLU A 193 17.51 -8.02 -23.46
C GLU A 193 16.23 -7.32 -23.96
N THR A 194 15.09 -7.72 -23.41
CA THR A 194 13.82 -7.00 -23.59
C THR A 194 13.91 -5.65 -22.89
N GLY A 195 13.94 -4.57 -23.68
CA GLY A 195 14.14 -3.22 -23.17
C GLY A 195 12.92 -2.65 -22.43
N LEU A 196 13.15 -1.58 -21.66
CA LEU A 196 12.09 -0.87 -20.94
C LEU A 196 10.99 -0.31 -21.85
N THR A 197 11.36 0.13 -23.05
CA THR A 197 10.44 0.70 -24.05
C THR A 197 9.88 -0.35 -25.01
N GLU A 198 10.52 -1.53 -25.08
CA GLU A 198 10.21 -2.58 -26.05
C GLU A 198 9.82 -3.85 -25.29
N GLY A 199 8.53 -4.01 -24.98
CA GLY A 199 7.96 -5.22 -24.36
C GLY A 199 7.76 -5.16 -22.85
N LEU A 200 8.47 -4.28 -22.12
CA LEU A 200 8.29 -4.11 -20.67
C LEU A 200 7.57 -2.83 -20.26
N GLU A 201 6.94 -2.09 -21.17
CA GLU A 201 6.35 -0.78 -20.86
C GLU A 201 5.27 -0.84 -19.75
N ASN A 202 4.34 -1.80 -19.82
CA ASN A 202 3.33 -1.99 -18.77
C ASN A 202 3.98 -2.35 -17.42
N PHE A 203 5.01 -3.20 -17.45
CA PHE A 203 5.74 -3.59 -16.26
C PHE A 203 6.50 -2.41 -15.65
N ARG A 204 7.14 -1.58 -16.50
CA ARG A 204 7.79 -0.32 -16.12
C ARG A 204 6.80 0.62 -15.46
N GLN A 205 5.60 0.82 -16.03
CA GLN A 205 4.56 1.67 -15.45
C GLN A 205 4.09 1.16 -14.09
N MET A 206 3.98 -0.16 -13.89
CA MET A 206 3.64 -0.73 -12.59
C MET A 206 4.73 -0.52 -11.55
N LEU A 207 6.01 -0.72 -11.91
CA LEU A 207 7.15 -0.49 -11.03
C LEU A 207 7.32 0.99 -10.69
N ALA A 208 7.16 1.87 -11.69
CA ALA A 208 7.28 3.32 -11.55
C ALA A 208 6.31 3.92 -10.51
N LYS A 209 5.26 3.18 -10.11
CA LYS A 209 4.38 3.58 -9.01
C LYS A 209 5.11 3.68 -7.68
N ASN A 210 6.15 2.86 -7.45
CA ASN A 210 6.81 2.74 -6.14
C ASN A 210 8.35 2.79 -6.22
N TYR A 211 8.92 2.75 -7.42
CA TYR A 211 10.35 2.63 -7.67
C TYR A 211 10.78 3.59 -8.77
N GLU A 212 12.02 4.06 -8.72
CA GLU A 212 12.64 4.66 -9.89
C GLU A 212 13.16 3.52 -10.78
N VAL A 213 12.84 3.57 -12.07
CA VAL A 213 13.22 2.51 -13.02
C VAL A 213 14.14 3.11 -14.08
N LEU A 214 15.32 2.52 -14.26
CA LEU A 214 16.35 3.05 -15.15
C LEU A 214 16.89 1.99 -16.10
N PRO A 215 17.26 2.35 -17.33
CA PRO A 215 18.08 1.49 -18.16
C PRO A 215 19.51 1.43 -17.61
N VAL A 216 20.12 0.24 -17.63
CA VAL A 216 21.53 0.01 -17.27
C VAL A 216 22.19 -0.71 -18.43
N ASP A 217 22.96 0.00 -19.23
CA ASP A 217 23.70 -0.59 -20.35
C ASP A 217 25.00 -1.24 -19.84
N LEU A 218 25.01 -2.58 -19.80
CA LEU A 218 26.16 -3.36 -19.35
C LEU A 218 27.30 -3.38 -20.38
N SER A 219 27.05 -2.96 -21.62
CA SER A 219 28.09 -2.85 -22.66
C SER A 219 28.91 -1.57 -22.57
N GLN A 220 28.35 -0.52 -21.96
CA GLN A 220 28.99 0.81 -21.89
C GLN A 220 29.60 1.14 -20.53
N GLY A 221 29.31 0.41 -19.45
CA GLY A 221 29.81 0.85 -18.15
C GLY A 221 29.30 0.12 -16.92
N GLY A 222 29.59 0.73 -15.77
CA GLY A 222 29.26 0.20 -14.44
C GLY A 222 27.78 0.32 -14.12
N ILE A 223 27.35 -0.46 -13.13
CA ILE A 223 26.00 -0.36 -12.57
C ILE A 223 25.99 0.85 -11.61
N PRO A 224 25.09 1.83 -11.76
CA PRO A 224 25.06 2.99 -10.86
C PRO A 224 24.87 2.58 -9.40
N GLU A 225 25.63 3.18 -8.47
CA GLU A 225 25.65 2.78 -7.05
C GLU A 225 24.27 2.83 -6.36
N ARG A 226 23.40 3.74 -6.81
CA ARG A 226 22.03 3.87 -6.31
C ARG A 226 21.11 2.71 -6.69
N VAL A 227 21.49 1.87 -7.64
CA VAL A 227 20.70 0.71 -8.09
C VAL A 227 20.85 -0.41 -7.06
N THR A 228 19.76 -0.71 -6.34
CA THR A 228 19.77 -1.78 -5.33
C THR A 228 19.22 -3.12 -5.85
N THR A 229 18.58 -3.08 -7.01
CA THR A 229 18.00 -4.25 -7.68
C THR A 229 18.22 -4.16 -9.18
N LEU A 230 18.69 -5.24 -9.80
CA LEU A 230 18.83 -5.36 -11.25
C LEU A 230 17.85 -6.39 -11.81
N LEU A 231 17.27 -6.07 -12.96
CA LEU A 231 16.48 -6.97 -13.78
C LEU A 231 17.22 -7.25 -15.09
N VAL A 232 17.61 -8.50 -15.28
CA VAL A 232 18.22 -9.01 -16.53
C VAL A 232 17.12 -9.68 -17.36
N ALA A 233 16.58 -8.95 -18.32
CA ALA A 233 15.36 -9.34 -19.04
C ALA A 233 15.67 -10.16 -20.32
N GLY A 234 16.19 -11.38 -20.17
CA GLY A 234 16.29 -12.31 -21.30
C GLY A 234 17.31 -11.91 -22.37
N PRO A 235 18.60 -11.75 -22.03
CA PRO A 235 19.63 -11.44 -23.02
C PRO A 235 19.70 -12.53 -24.09
N THR A 236 19.83 -12.09 -25.33
CA THR A 236 19.86 -12.97 -26.52
C THR A 236 21.24 -13.02 -27.17
N LYS A 237 22.15 -12.11 -26.81
CA LYS A 237 23.54 -12.06 -27.28
C LYS A 237 24.50 -12.52 -26.18
N PRO A 238 25.66 -13.10 -26.55
CA PRO A 238 26.68 -13.48 -25.58
C PRO A 238 27.20 -12.28 -24.78
N MET A 239 27.14 -12.36 -23.46
CA MET A 239 27.77 -11.42 -22.54
C MET A 239 29.26 -11.77 -22.36
N PRO A 240 30.17 -10.79 -22.43
CA PRO A 240 31.58 -10.98 -22.12
C PRO A 240 31.78 -11.22 -20.61
N LEU A 241 32.96 -11.74 -20.25
CA LEU A 241 33.27 -12.11 -18.87
C LEU A 241 33.25 -10.92 -17.91
N ASP A 242 33.61 -9.73 -18.37
CA ASP A 242 33.57 -8.51 -17.55
C ASP A 242 32.13 -8.09 -17.21
N ALA A 243 31.19 -8.22 -18.15
CA ALA A 243 29.77 -7.98 -17.89
C ALA A 243 29.20 -9.00 -16.89
N LEU A 244 29.54 -10.29 -17.05
CA LEU A 244 29.14 -11.35 -16.09
C LEU A 244 29.75 -11.11 -14.71
N TYR A 245 31.01 -10.65 -14.65
CA TYR A 245 31.68 -10.29 -13.40
C TYR A 245 30.99 -9.14 -12.68
N ARG A 246 30.52 -8.10 -13.41
CA ARG A 246 29.75 -7.00 -12.81
C ARG A 246 28.45 -7.49 -12.16
N LEU A 247 27.75 -8.42 -12.81
CA LEU A 247 26.54 -9.04 -12.25
C LEU A 247 26.84 -9.87 -10.99
N ASP A 248 27.93 -10.64 -11.01
CA ASP A 248 28.39 -11.42 -9.86
C ASP A 248 28.75 -10.51 -8.67
N GLN A 249 29.51 -9.44 -8.89
CA GLN A 249 29.87 -8.48 -7.85
C GLN A 249 28.64 -7.75 -7.31
N PHE A 250 27.68 -7.42 -8.17
CA PHE A 250 26.42 -6.80 -7.76
C PHE A 250 25.66 -7.70 -6.76
N LEU A 251 25.57 -9.01 -7.03
CA LEU A 251 24.99 -9.96 -6.09
C LEU A 251 25.81 -10.09 -4.79
N ARG A 252 27.14 -10.17 -4.88
CA ARG A 252 28.02 -10.31 -3.69
C ARG A 252 27.98 -9.11 -2.75
N THR A 253 27.67 -7.92 -3.25
CA THR A 253 27.51 -6.71 -2.44
C THR A 253 26.18 -6.66 -1.66
N GLY A 254 25.34 -7.71 -1.77
CA GLY A 254 24.07 -7.82 -1.06
C GLY A 254 22.88 -7.22 -1.82
N HIS A 255 23.07 -6.82 -3.07
CA HIS A 255 22.00 -6.34 -3.93
C HIS A 255 21.22 -7.51 -4.57
N ASN A 256 20.06 -7.18 -5.13
CA ASN A 256 19.12 -8.19 -5.63
C ASN A 256 19.21 -8.32 -7.15
N LEU A 257 19.33 -9.53 -7.67
CA LEU A 257 19.30 -9.80 -9.12
C LEU A 257 18.06 -10.64 -9.47
N ALA A 258 17.19 -10.08 -10.32
CA ALA A 258 16.12 -10.82 -10.97
C ALA A 258 16.54 -11.13 -12.41
N MET A 259 16.43 -12.38 -12.84
CA MET A 259 16.87 -12.80 -14.17
C MET A 259 15.79 -13.59 -14.89
N LEU A 260 15.58 -13.25 -16.16
CA LEU A 260 14.96 -14.09 -17.15
C LEU A 260 16.09 -14.66 -18.00
N ALA A 261 16.34 -15.96 -17.91
CA ALA A 261 17.47 -16.62 -18.58
C ALA A 261 16.95 -17.69 -19.56
N PRO A 262 16.36 -17.28 -20.70
CA PRO A 262 15.92 -18.24 -21.71
C PRO A 262 17.14 -18.95 -22.28
N MET A 263 17.15 -20.28 -22.22
CA MET A 263 18.16 -21.13 -22.89
C MET A 263 17.73 -21.52 -24.30
N LEU A 264 16.44 -21.38 -24.59
CA LEU A 264 15.82 -21.61 -25.89
C LEU A 264 14.93 -20.42 -26.26
N LYS A 265 14.91 -20.08 -27.54
CA LYS A 265 13.96 -19.15 -28.15
C LYS A 265 13.13 -19.94 -29.16
N ALA A 266 11.84 -20.05 -28.89
CA ALA A 266 10.87 -20.61 -29.82
C ALA A 266 9.84 -19.52 -30.13
N ASP A 267 9.55 -19.29 -31.41
CA ASP A 267 8.40 -18.50 -31.82
C ASP A 267 7.32 -19.45 -32.35
N PRO A 268 6.27 -19.74 -31.56
CA PRO A 268 5.21 -20.65 -31.94
C PRO A 268 4.46 -20.24 -33.21
N ARG A 269 4.60 -18.97 -33.66
CA ARG A 269 3.90 -18.43 -34.82
C ARG A 269 4.67 -18.56 -36.12
N THR A 270 6.00 -18.55 -36.08
CA THR A 270 6.85 -18.54 -37.29
C THR A 270 7.69 -19.80 -37.45
N THR A 271 8.05 -20.47 -36.35
CA THR A 271 8.95 -21.64 -36.43
C THR A 271 8.53 -22.69 -35.41
N MET A 272 8.28 -23.92 -35.87
CA MET A 272 8.05 -25.08 -34.98
C MET A 272 9.34 -25.57 -34.29
N GLN A 273 10.48 -24.89 -34.49
CA GLN A 273 11.78 -25.28 -33.96
C GLN A 273 12.28 -24.26 -32.95
N ALA A 274 12.73 -24.75 -31.80
CA ALA A 274 13.39 -23.95 -30.78
C ALA A 274 14.87 -23.74 -31.16
N GLN A 275 15.35 -22.51 -31.06
CA GLN A 275 16.75 -22.16 -31.28
C GLN A 275 17.46 -21.96 -29.93
N PRO A 276 18.69 -22.46 -29.75
CA PRO A 276 19.44 -22.22 -28.53
C PRO A 276 19.80 -20.74 -28.39
N VAL A 277 19.75 -20.24 -27.15
CA VAL A 277 20.16 -18.88 -26.78
C VAL A 277 21.45 -18.97 -25.97
N PHE A 278 22.52 -18.38 -26.51
CA PHE A 278 23.83 -18.37 -25.87
C PHE A 278 24.14 -17.00 -25.27
N SER A 279 23.48 -16.67 -24.16
CA SER A 279 23.70 -15.39 -23.46
C SER A 279 24.95 -15.37 -22.57
N GLY A 280 25.45 -16.55 -22.18
CA GLY A 280 26.52 -16.68 -21.19
C GLY A 280 26.03 -16.66 -19.74
N LEU A 281 24.74 -16.35 -19.49
CA LEU A 281 24.17 -16.36 -18.13
C LEU A 281 24.24 -17.72 -17.45
N GLY A 282 24.22 -18.83 -18.20
CA GLY A 282 24.36 -20.17 -17.65
C GLY A 282 25.62 -20.32 -16.79
N ARG A 283 26.75 -19.75 -17.22
CA ARG A 283 28.02 -19.78 -16.46
C ARG A 283 27.93 -19.03 -15.14
N LEU A 284 27.23 -17.89 -15.13
CA LEU A 284 26.99 -17.13 -13.90
C LEU A 284 26.08 -17.94 -12.97
N LEU A 285 24.97 -18.47 -13.47
CA LEU A 285 24.01 -19.24 -12.69
C LEU A 285 24.63 -20.50 -12.08
N ASP A 286 25.44 -21.24 -12.85
CA ASP A 286 26.12 -22.45 -12.37
C ASP A 286 27.08 -22.13 -11.21
N ALA A 287 27.77 -20.99 -11.25
CA ALA A 287 28.64 -20.53 -10.14
C ALA A 287 27.86 -20.24 -8.85
N TRP A 288 26.56 -19.95 -8.97
CA TRP A 288 25.63 -19.75 -7.87
C TRP A 288 24.80 -21.02 -7.56
N GLY A 289 25.15 -22.17 -8.14
CA GLY A 289 24.50 -23.45 -7.88
C GLY A 289 23.13 -23.63 -8.56
N VAL A 290 22.82 -22.81 -9.57
CA VAL A 290 21.57 -22.86 -10.33
C VAL A 290 21.89 -23.29 -11.76
N THR A 291 21.35 -24.42 -12.20
CA THR A 291 21.52 -24.89 -13.59
C THR A 291 20.19 -24.80 -14.33
N VAL A 292 20.16 -24.07 -15.44
CA VAL A 292 18.99 -23.95 -16.30
C VAL A 292 19.17 -24.84 -17.52
N GLN A 293 18.30 -25.83 -17.66
CA GLN A 293 18.32 -26.77 -18.78
C GLN A 293 17.68 -26.14 -20.03
N PRO A 294 18.17 -26.44 -21.25
CA PRO A 294 17.59 -25.98 -22.50
C PRO A 294 16.35 -26.81 -22.86
N ASN A 295 15.34 -26.80 -22.00
CA ASN A 295 14.10 -27.55 -22.17
C ASN A 295 12.91 -26.59 -22.33
N LEU A 296 11.87 -27.05 -23.02
CA LEU A 296 10.58 -26.37 -23.09
C LEU A 296 9.59 -27.03 -22.12
N VAL A 297 8.85 -26.20 -21.39
CA VAL A 297 7.75 -26.66 -20.54
C VAL A 297 6.48 -26.68 -21.38
N TYR A 298 5.86 -27.85 -21.50
CA TYR A 298 4.61 -28.06 -22.21
C TYR A 298 3.48 -28.39 -21.22
N ASP A 299 2.31 -27.80 -21.44
CA ASP A 299 1.09 -28.16 -20.72
C ASP A 299 0.25 -29.13 -21.56
N MET A 300 0.00 -30.32 -21.00
CA MET A 300 -0.77 -31.38 -21.64
C MET A 300 -2.29 -31.09 -21.69
N GLN A 301 -2.78 -30.12 -20.91
CA GLN A 301 -4.20 -29.76 -20.80
C GLN A 301 -4.51 -28.36 -21.35
N CYS A 302 -3.73 -27.87 -22.31
CA CYS A 302 -4.01 -26.57 -22.94
C CYS A 302 -5.41 -26.53 -23.58
N GLN A 303 -6.33 -25.75 -22.99
CA GLN A 303 -7.58 -25.40 -23.65
C GLN A 303 -7.28 -24.57 -24.90
N ARG A 304 -7.95 -24.92 -25.99
CA ARG A 304 -7.89 -24.16 -27.23
C ARG A 304 -8.58 -22.81 -26.97
N ILE A 305 -7.81 -21.73 -26.86
CA ILE A 305 -8.37 -20.37 -26.83
C ILE A 305 -8.94 -20.12 -28.23
N SER A 306 -10.24 -20.33 -28.41
CA SER A 306 -10.94 -19.93 -29.64
C SER A 306 -10.88 -18.41 -29.72
N ARG A 307 -10.35 -17.88 -30.82
CA ARG A 307 -10.52 -16.46 -31.17
C ARG A 307 -11.96 -16.18 -31.54
#